data_AF-A0A6I2RD89-F1
#
_entry.id   AF-A0A6I2RD89-F1
#
_cell.length_a   1.000
_cell.length_b   1.000
_cell.length_c   1.000
_cell.angle_alpha   90.00
_cell.angle_beta   90.00
_cell.angle_gamma   90.00
#
_symmetry.space_group_name_H-M   'P 1'
#
loop_
_entity.id
_entity.type
_entity.pdbx_description
1 polymer ?
#
loop_
_entity_poly.entity_id
_entity_poly.type
_entity_poly.pdbx_seq_one_letter_code
_entity_poly.pdbx_strand_id
1 'polypeptide(L)'
;MDWIPLGQEEYNSICQKVNYLEIKNRPGRLYQEVSKLPCTLESKVKFILQHWGWDGLPRDEGKLVISQINNFRLTFTSEVKEFIHQIYGLSLPMKKTRSLGTVEDIYGGVLRFKYPESGWKDLFITSKCLGLKFHDDVTPIGYMLNYNGFSLSGQQIDGWENPNYKPVGAWTYELYLGNNEKIYFWDSENSDGIGIEADSLISFFACAFGLIVDTEKVYGYATEEDFELMDEIERSWNQG
;
A
#
# COMPACT_ATOMS: atom_id res chain seq x y z
N MET A 1 0.93 1.01 -14.14
CA MET A 1 2.01 2.00 -13.90
C MET A 1 3.26 1.51 -14.60
N ASP A 2 4.04 2.36 -15.27
CA ASP A 2 5.32 1.91 -15.82
C ASP A 2 6.36 1.82 -14.70
N TRP A 3 6.88 0.63 -14.41
CA TRP A 3 7.83 0.35 -13.32
C TRP A 3 9.28 0.77 -13.64
N ILE A 4 9.42 1.84 -14.42
CA ILE A 4 10.68 2.49 -14.73
C ILE A 4 10.80 3.75 -13.86
N PRO A 5 11.87 3.90 -13.06
CA PRO A 5 12.13 5.11 -12.27
C PRO A 5 12.25 6.35 -13.14
N LEU A 6 12.13 7.53 -12.53
CA LEU A 6 12.46 8.77 -13.23
C LEU A 6 13.93 8.74 -13.64
N GLY A 7 14.18 9.19 -14.87
CA GLY A 7 15.53 9.48 -15.32
C GLY A 7 16.19 10.52 -14.43
N GLN A 8 17.51 10.46 -14.32
CA GLN A 8 18.28 11.31 -13.41
C GLN A 8 18.02 12.82 -13.63
N GLU A 9 17.83 13.25 -14.88
CA GLU A 9 17.55 14.65 -15.22
C GLU A 9 16.20 15.12 -14.66
N GLU A 10 15.15 14.32 -14.82
CA GLU A 10 13.82 14.63 -14.30
C GLU A 10 13.81 14.62 -12.78
N TYR A 11 14.42 13.59 -12.16
CA TYR A 11 14.56 13.50 -10.71
C TYR A 11 15.28 14.74 -10.15
N ASN A 12 16.43 15.12 -10.74
CA ASN A 12 17.19 16.30 -10.32
C ASN A 12 16.39 17.60 -10.52
N SER A 13 15.61 17.71 -11.59
CA SER A 13 14.74 18.86 -11.83
C SER A 13 13.69 19.02 -10.72
N ILE A 14 13.06 17.92 -10.31
CA ILE A 14 12.10 17.92 -9.20
C ILE A 14 12.79 18.30 -7.89
N CYS A 15 13.93 17.68 -7.57
CA CYS A 15 14.74 18.00 -6.39
C CYS A 15 15.04 19.50 -6.28
N GLN A 16 15.47 20.12 -7.39
CA GLN A 16 15.77 21.55 -7.42
C GLN A 16 14.52 22.41 -7.17
N LYS A 17 13.38 22.07 -7.79
CA LYS A 17 12.13 22.84 -7.67
C LYS A 17 11.55 22.80 -6.25
N VAL A 18 11.67 21.69 -5.54
CA VAL A 18 11.16 21.54 -4.16
C VAL A 18 12.23 21.84 -3.10
N ASN A 19 13.41 22.31 -3.52
CA ASN A 19 14.56 22.54 -2.65
C ASN A 19 14.85 21.34 -1.75
N TYR A 20 14.90 20.15 -2.36
CA TYR A 20 15.16 18.90 -1.68
C TYR A 20 16.61 18.84 -1.20
N LEU A 21 16.80 18.78 0.12
CA LEU A 21 18.08 18.56 0.77
C LEU A 21 17.97 17.22 1.49
N GLU A 22 18.62 16.17 0.96
CA GLU A 22 18.52 14.74 1.33
C GLU A 22 18.46 14.39 2.83
N ILE A 23 18.85 15.32 3.70
CA ILE A 23 19.04 15.11 5.14
C ILE A 23 17.92 15.75 5.99
N LYS A 24 17.07 16.65 5.44
CA LYS A 24 16.28 17.58 6.28
C LYS A 24 14.77 17.62 6.07
N ASN A 25 14.23 17.02 5.00
CA ASN A 25 12.82 17.27 4.70
C ASN A 25 11.92 16.29 5.42
N ARG A 26 11.02 16.85 6.25
CA ARG A 26 9.88 16.10 6.76
C ARG A 26 9.01 15.68 5.57
N PRO A 27 8.53 14.42 5.50
CA PRO A 27 7.83 13.91 4.33
C PRO A 27 6.64 14.78 3.92
N GLY A 28 5.91 15.33 4.89
CA GLY A 28 4.78 16.20 4.58
C GLY A 28 5.10 17.48 3.86
N ARG A 29 6.16 18.19 4.26
CA ARG A 29 6.60 19.37 3.53
C ARG A 29 7.03 18.99 2.12
N LEU A 30 7.80 17.91 1.97
CA LEU A 30 8.27 17.46 0.66
C LEU A 30 7.09 17.19 -0.28
N TYR A 31 6.11 16.41 0.18
CA TYR A 31 5.01 15.97 -0.67
C TYR A 31 4.05 17.12 -1.01
N GLN A 32 3.85 18.06 -0.09
CA GLN A 32 3.10 19.29 -0.36
C GLN A 32 3.76 20.17 -1.42
N GLU A 33 5.09 20.23 -1.46
CA GLU A 33 5.78 20.97 -2.53
C GLU A 33 5.74 20.21 -3.85
N VAL A 34 5.90 18.88 -3.82
CA VAL A 34 5.77 18.02 -5.01
C VAL A 34 4.37 18.11 -5.62
N SER A 35 3.31 18.17 -4.80
CA SER A 35 1.92 18.24 -5.29
C SER A 35 1.66 19.50 -6.13
N LYS A 36 2.34 20.61 -5.83
CA LYS A 36 2.23 21.90 -6.54
C LYS A 36 3.00 21.94 -7.86
N LEU A 37 3.88 20.97 -8.14
CA LEU A 37 4.70 21.01 -9.34
C LEU A 37 3.88 20.80 -10.62
N PRO A 38 4.21 21.49 -11.72
CA PRO A 38 3.56 21.31 -13.01
C PRO A 38 4.18 20.11 -13.78
N CYS A 39 4.18 18.93 -13.17
CA CYS A 39 4.56 17.66 -13.81
C CYS A 39 3.44 16.61 -13.66
N THR A 40 3.57 15.48 -14.36
CA THR A 40 2.55 14.43 -14.36
C THR A 40 2.36 13.84 -12.96
N LEU A 41 1.16 13.29 -12.70
CA LEU A 41 0.89 12.61 -11.43
C LEU A 41 1.82 11.40 -11.23
N GLU A 42 2.08 10.66 -12.31
CA GLU A 42 3.02 9.53 -12.29
C GLU A 42 4.44 9.98 -11.93
N SER A 43 4.93 11.09 -12.50
CA SER A 43 6.24 11.65 -12.14
C SER A 43 6.31 12.00 -10.65
N LYS A 44 5.24 12.58 -10.09
CA LYS A 44 5.18 12.89 -8.65
C LYS A 44 5.22 11.63 -7.78
N VAL A 45 4.45 10.61 -8.15
CA VAL A 45 4.43 9.30 -7.47
C VAL A 45 5.80 8.64 -7.53
N LYS A 46 6.40 8.55 -8.72
CA LYS A 46 7.73 7.95 -8.93
C LYS A 46 8.81 8.69 -8.14
N PHE A 47 8.78 10.02 -8.13
CA PHE A 47 9.70 10.82 -7.32
C PHE A 47 9.61 10.46 -5.84
N ILE A 48 8.39 10.37 -5.29
CA ILE A 48 8.19 10.02 -3.88
C ILE A 48 8.64 8.58 -3.61
N LEU A 49 8.31 7.62 -4.47
CA LEU A 49 8.78 6.24 -4.32
C LEU A 49 10.32 6.17 -4.33
N GLN A 50 10.98 6.88 -5.26
CA GLN A 50 12.44 6.96 -5.33
C GLN A 50 13.06 7.59 -4.09
N HIS A 51 12.42 8.64 -3.56
CA HIS A 51 12.81 9.26 -2.30
C HIS A 51 12.79 8.25 -1.13
N TRP A 52 11.92 7.25 -1.18
CA TRP A 52 11.79 6.19 -0.17
C TRP A 52 12.50 4.89 -0.52
N GLY A 53 13.49 4.96 -1.42
CA GLY A 53 14.39 3.86 -1.68
C GLY A 53 13.89 2.85 -2.70
N TRP A 54 12.88 3.18 -3.51
CA TRP A 54 12.61 2.47 -4.76
C TRP A 54 13.61 2.91 -5.85
N ASP A 55 14.32 1.96 -6.45
CA ASP A 55 15.34 2.23 -7.46
C ASP A 55 15.02 1.57 -8.82
N GLY A 56 13.83 0.97 -8.95
CA GLY A 56 13.41 0.23 -10.14
C GLY A 56 14.04 -1.16 -10.27
N LEU A 57 14.88 -1.59 -9.32
CA LEU A 57 15.55 -2.87 -9.39
C LEU A 57 14.81 -3.93 -8.56
N PRO A 58 14.82 -5.21 -8.99
CA PRO A 58 14.31 -6.29 -8.17
C PRO A 58 15.08 -6.43 -6.84
N ARG A 59 14.37 -6.24 -5.74
CA ARG A 59 14.84 -6.37 -4.36
C ARG A 59 14.98 -7.85 -3.98
N ASP A 60 16.02 -8.18 -3.24
CA ASP A 60 16.31 -9.57 -2.86
C ASP A 60 15.24 -10.19 -1.96
N GLU A 61 14.65 -9.39 -1.06
CA GLU A 61 13.50 -9.81 -0.25
C GLU A 61 12.29 -10.18 -1.13
N GLY A 62 12.02 -9.39 -2.18
CA GLY A 62 10.96 -9.67 -3.15
C GLY A 62 11.19 -10.97 -3.93
N LYS A 63 12.43 -11.20 -4.39
CA LYS A 63 12.80 -12.46 -5.06
C LYS A 63 12.63 -13.66 -4.13
N LEU A 64 13.08 -13.52 -2.88
CA LEU A 64 13.01 -14.58 -1.88
C LEU A 64 11.56 -14.95 -1.58
N VAL A 65 10.69 -13.96 -1.33
CA VAL A 65 9.30 -14.23 -0.98
C VAL A 65 8.52 -14.85 -2.14
N ILE A 66 8.76 -14.43 -3.39
CA ILE A 66 8.15 -15.06 -4.57
C ILE A 66 8.60 -16.52 -4.68
N SER A 67 9.89 -16.80 -4.50
CA SER A 67 10.41 -18.17 -4.52
C SER A 67 9.78 -19.04 -3.44
N GLN A 68 9.64 -18.51 -2.22
CA GLN A 68 8.98 -19.22 -1.12
C GLN A 68 7.52 -19.52 -1.43
N ILE A 69 6.78 -18.57 -1.99
CA ILE A 69 5.35 -18.74 -2.30
C ILE A 69 5.12 -19.72 -3.45
N ASN A 70 5.98 -19.70 -4.47
CA ASN A 70 5.92 -20.66 -5.57
C ASN A 70 6.07 -22.12 -5.09
N ASN A 71 6.76 -22.38 -3.97
CA ASN A 71 6.85 -23.73 -3.39
C ASN A 71 5.49 -24.26 -2.93
N PHE A 72 4.53 -23.38 -2.68
CA PHE A 72 3.15 -23.72 -2.33
C PHE A 72 2.22 -23.78 -3.54
N ARG A 73 2.79 -23.84 -4.76
CA ARG A 73 2.05 -23.91 -6.04
C ARG A 73 1.13 -22.70 -6.30
N LEU A 74 1.37 -21.60 -5.61
CA LEU A 74 0.71 -20.33 -5.86
C LEU A 74 1.41 -19.62 -7.01
N THR A 75 0.61 -19.05 -7.92
CA THR A 75 1.12 -18.32 -9.07
C THR A 75 0.70 -16.86 -8.98
N PHE A 76 1.63 -15.98 -9.31
CA PHE A 76 1.38 -14.55 -9.45
C PHE A 76 1.28 -14.16 -10.92
N THR A 77 0.44 -13.16 -11.20
CA THR A 77 0.42 -12.47 -12.50
C THR A 77 1.73 -11.70 -12.72
N SER A 78 2.00 -11.28 -13.96
CA SER A 78 3.25 -10.59 -14.31
C SER A 78 3.35 -9.24 -13.58
N GLU A 79 2.24 -8.53 -13.52
CA GLU A 79 2.06 -7.22 -12.90
C GLU A 79 2.34 -7.29 -11.39
N VAL A 80 1.80 -8.31 -10.73
CA VAL A 80 2.02 -8.56 -9.29
C VAL A 80 3.46 -8.98 -9.02
N LYS A 81 4.06 -9.83 -9.86
CA LYS A 81 5.47 -10.21 -9.72
C LYS A 81 6.38 -9.00 -9.81
N GLU A 82 6.12 -8.11 -10.78
CA GLU A 82 6.90 -6.89 -10.94
C GLU A 82 6.74 -5.96 -9.75
N PHE A 83 5.51 -5.77 -9.26
CA PHE A 83 5.23 -5.01 -8.02
C PHE A 83 6.05 -5.57 -6.84
N ILE A 84 5.92 -6.87 -6.55
CA ILE A 84 6.59 -7.49 -5.40
C ILE A 84 8.11 -7.44 -5.57
N HIS A 85 8.64 -7.70 -6.77
CA HIS A 85 10.07 -7.57 -7.00
C HIS A 85 10.59 -6.16 -6.67
N GLN A 86 9.89 -5.11 -7.05
CA GLN A 86 10.43 -3.75 -6.94
C GLN A 86 10.12 -3.03 -5.62
N ILE A 87 9.00 -3.36 -4.97
CA ILE A 87 8.50 -2.59 -3.81
C ILE A 87 8.54 -3.39 -2.50
N TYR A 88 8.66 -4.72 -2.54
CA TYR A 88 8.57 -5.53 -1.33
C TYR A 88 9.65 -5.17 -0.29
N GLY A 89 9.23 -5.06 0.98
CA GLY A 89 10.05 -4.63 2.11
C GLY A 89 10.04 -3.10 2.32
N LEU A 90 9.55 -2.30 1.37
CA LEU A 90 9.42 -0.86 1.57
C LEU A 90 8.30 -0.52 2.55
N SER A 91 8.52 0.54 3.33
CA SER A 91 7.52 1.18 4.17
C SER A 91 7.44 2.65 3.76
N LEU A 92 6.24 3.13 3.45
CA LEU A 92 6.00 4.49 2.97
C LEU A 92 5.06 5.22 3.93
N PRO A 93 5.38 6.45 4.34
CA PRO A 93 4.41 7.24 5.09
C PRO A 93 3.25 7.63 4.19
N MET A 94 2.07 7.68 4.79
CA MET A 94 0.80 7.95 4.13
C MET A 94 0.06 9.07 4.89
N LYS A 95 -0.64 9.92 4.15
CA LYS A 95 -1.58 10.91 4.67
C LYS A 95 -2.72 11.05 3.68
N LYS A 96 -3.78 10.29 3.93
CA LYS A 96 -5.01 10.39 3.14
C LYS A 96 -5.62 11.77 3.34
N THR A 97 -5.84 12.49 2.26
CA THR A 97 -6.55 13.77 2.27
C THR A 97 -8.01 13.53 1.92
N ARG A 98 -8.86 13.29 2.93
CA ARG A 98 -10.32 13.20 2.74
C ARG A 98 -10.91 14.58 2.49
N SER A 99 -11.96 14.63 1.67
CA SER A 99 -12.72 15.85 1.36
C SER A 99 -13.49 16.42 2.56
N LEU A 100 -13.76 15.60 3.57
CA LEU A 100 -14.47 15.96 4.80
C LEU A 100 -13.53 15.73 5.98
N GLY A 101 -13.05 16.82 6.59
CA GLY A 101 -12.01 16.83 7.62
C GLY A 101 -12.36 16.09 8.92
N THR A 102 -12.37 14.77 8.89
CA THR A 102 -12.35 13.93 10.09
C THR A 102 -10.99 14.07 10.76
N VAL A 103 -11.02 14.41 12.06
CA VAL A 103 -9.85 14.73 12.92
C VAL A 103 -8.89 13.55 13.08
N GLU A 104 -9.34 12.38 12.68
CA GLU A 104 -8.75 11.07 12.87
C GLU A 104 -7.59 10.77 11.90
N ASP A 105 -7.63 11.30 10.68
CA ASP A 105 -6.58 11.10 9.66
C ASP A 105 -5.42 12.12 9.73
N ILE A 106 -5.45 13.06 10.70
CA ILE A 106 -4.47 14.18 10.74
C ILE A 106 -3.04 13.71 11.02
N TYR A 107 -2.88 12.58 11.71
CA TYR A 107 -1.59 12.05 12.12
C TYR A 107 -0.97 11.06 11.12
N GLY A 108 -1.66 10.79 10.00
CA GLY A 108 -1.18 9.91 8.93
C GLY A 108 -1.16 8.42 9.29
N GLY A 109 -0.58 7.63 8.40
CA GLY A 109 -0.42 6.18 8.54
C GLY A 109 0.82 5.68 7.80
N VAL A 110 0.97 4.37 7.66
CA VAL A 110 2.09 3.76 6.91
C VAL A 110 1.57 2.66 6.00
N LEU A 111 2.02 2.66 4.75
CA LEU A 111 1.92 1.53 3.85
C LEU A 111 3.13 0.63 4.05
N ARG A 112 2.92 -0.66 4.26
CA ARG A 112 4.01 -1.64 4.34
C ARG A 112 3.79 -2.76 3.35
N PHE A 113 4.68 -2.85 2.37
CA PHE A 113 4.62 -3.86 1.31
C PHE A 113 5.41 -5.08 1.73
N LYS A 114 4.93 -5.79 2.74
CA LYS A 114 5.53 -7.03 3.24
C LYS A 114 4.43 -7.92 3.75
N TYR A 115 4.54 -9.22 3.57
CA TYR A 115 3.66 -10.15 4.27
C TYR A 115 3.98 -10.19 5.77
N PRO A 116 2.98 -10.38 6.62
CA PRO A 116 3.21 -10.66 8.03
C PRO A 116 4.01 -11.96 8.18
N GLU A 117 4.83 -12.03 9.22
CA GLU A 117 5.73 -13.18 9.46
C GLU A 117 4.95 -14.47 9.77
N SER A 118 3.71 -14.34 10.22
CA SER A 118 2.74 -15.40 10.46
C SER A 118 1.42 -15.11 9.73
N GLY A 119 0.64 -16.13 9.39
CA GLY A 119 -0.69 -15.94 8.79
C GLY A 119 -0.70 -15.61 7.29
N TRP A 120 0.42 -15.80 6.58
CA TRP A 120 0.47 -15.58 5.13
C TRP A 120 -0.53 -16.46 4.35
N LYS A 121 -0.86 -17.65 4.86
CA LYS A 121 -1.89 -18.53 4.27
C LYS A 121 -3.26 -17.87 4.25
N ASP A 122 -3.62 -17.22 5.36
CA ASP A 122 -4.93 -16.58 5.53
C ASP A 122 -5.07 -15.44 4.51
N LEU A 123 -3.99 -14.71 4.25
CA LEU A 123 -3.96 -13.71 3.17
C LEU A 123 -4.29 -14.29 1.80
N PHE A 124 -3.83 -15.50 1.47
CA PHE A 124 -4.14 -16.13 0.19
C PHE A 124 -5.57 -16.71 0.14
N ILE A 125 -6.13 -17.10 1.28
CA ILE A 125 -7.56 -17.45 1.38
C ILE A 125 -8.41 -16.20 1.11
N THR A 126 -8.09 -15.08 1.78
CA THR A 126 -8.75 -13.79 1.55
C THR A 126 -8.59 -13.32 0.10
N SER A 127 -7.40 -13.48 -0.50
CA SER A 127 -7.17 -13.13 -1.91
C SER A 127 -8.06 -13.93 -2.86
N LYS A 128 -8.29 -15.21 -2.60
CA LYS A 128 -9.21 -16.04 -3.39
C LYS A 128 -10.66 -15.62 -3.20
N CYS A 129 -11.08 -15.31 -1.98
CA CYS A 129 -12.41 -14.77 -1.70
C CYS A 129 -12.64 -13.45 -2.45
N LEU A 130 -11.71 -12.50 -2.33
CA LEU A 130 -11.74 -11.22 -3.04
C LEU A 130 -11.79 -11.40 -4.56
N GLY A 131 -10.96 -12.31 -5.09
CA GLY A 131 -10.93 -12.58 -6.53
C GLY A 131 -12.25 -13.14 -7.06
N LEU A 132 -12.93 -14.00 -6.30
CA LEU A 132 -14.25 -14.50 -6.66
C LEU A 132 -15.32 -13.41 -6.57
N LYS A 133 -15.33 -12.62 -5.48
CA LYS A 133 -16.29 -11.54 -5.25
C LYS A 133 -16.21 -10.43 -6.31
N PHE A 134 -14.99 -10.02 -6.66
CA PHE A 134 -14.76 -8.93 -7.60
C PHE A 134 -14.46 -9.39 -9.04
N HIS A 135 -14.49 -10.69 -9.29
CA HIS A 135 -14.20 -11.31 -10.58
C HIS A 135 -12.84 -10.89 -11.17
N ASP A 136 -11.80 -11.02 -10.35
CA ASP A 136 -10.42 -10.63 -10.68
C ASP A 136 -9.41 -11.65 -10.12
N ASP A 137 -8.18 -11.65 -10.63
CA ASP A 137 -7.08 -12.42 -10.03
C ASP A 137 -6.32 -11.51 -9.07
N VAL A 138 -6.51 -11.76 -7.78
CA VAL A 138 -6.11 -10.86 -6.70
C VAL A 138 -5.01 -11.52 -5.87
N THR A 139 -3.94 -10.77 -5.60
CA THR A 139 -2.82 -11.24 -4.77
C THR A 139 -2.59 -10.30 -3.59
N PRO A 140 -2.33 -10.79 -2.37
CA PRO A 140 -1.87 -9.92 -1.29
C PRO A 140 -0.58 -9.18 -1.68
N ILE A 141 -0.44 -7.93 -1.25
CA ILE A 141 0.76 -7.12 -1.51
C ILE A 141 1.35 -6.46 -0.26
N GLY A 142 0.64 -6.54 0.87
CA GLY A 142 1.07 -5.95 2.12
C GLY A 142 -0.12 -5.48 2.94
N TYR A 143 0.09 -4.43 3.72
CA TYR A 143 -0.95 -3.86 4.57
C TYR A 143 -0.75 -2.37 4.78
N MET A 144 -1.85 -1.73 5.13
CA MET A 144 -1.93 -0.34 5.55
C MET A 144 -2.13 -0.30 7.05
N LEU A 145 -1.35 0.53 7.75
CA LEU A 145 -1.57 0.88 9.15
C LEU A 145 -2.13 2.30 9.19
N ASN A 146 -3.40 2.46 9.57
CA ASN A 146 -3.96 3.78 9.81
C ASN A 146 -3.75 4.22 11.27
N TYR A 147 -3.88 5.52 11.51
CA TYR A 147 -3.80 6.15 12.84
C TYR A 147 -2.43 6.04 13.51
N ASN A 148 -1.46 6.75 12.95
CA ASN A 148 -0.19 6.98 13.62
C ASN A 148 -0.39 7.99 14.75
N GLY A 149 -0.82 7.56 15.93
CA GLY A 149 -1.12 8.50 17.02
C GLY A 149 -0.91 7.93 18.41
N PHE A 150 -0.37 6.74 18.53
CA PHE A 150 -0.14 6.15 19.84
C PHE A 150 1.28 5.65 19.88
N SER A 151 2.14 6.33 20.64
CA SER A 151 3.37 5.70 21.10
C SER A 151 3.04 4.73 22.23
N LEU A 152 3.93 3.79 22.53
CA LEU A 152 3.88 2.97 23.74
C LEU A 152 3.82 3.82 25.04
N SER A 153 4.16 5.11 24.96
CA SER A 153 4.08 6.09 26.04
C SER A 153 2.78 6.92 26.06
N GLY A 154 1.80 6.60 25.21
CA GLY A 154 0.51 7.32 25.13
C GLY A 154 0.59 8.71 24.48
N GLN A 155 1.69 9.03 23.79
CA GLN A 155 1.86 10.28 23.06
C GLN A 155 1.51 10.11 21.58
N GLN A 156 0.79 11.08 21.03
CA GLN A 156 0.53 11.17 19.60
C GLN A 156 1.77 11.63 18.84
N ILE A 157 2.23 10.80 17.90
CA ILE A 157 3.35 11.09 17.01
C ILE A 157 2.82 11.06 15.58
N ASP A 158 2.88 12.19 14.89
CA ASP A 158 2.58 12.29 13.46
C ASP A 158 3.63 11.45 12.68
N GLY A 159 3.24 10.23 12.33
CA GLY A 159 4.10 9.29 11.61
C GLY A 159 4.34 9.68 10.15
N TRP A 160 3.58 10.65 9.65
CA TRP A 160 3.83 11.29 8.37
C TRP A 160 4.95 12.32 8.43
N GLU A 161 5.14 12.99 9.57
CA GLU A 161 6.22 13.94 9.79
C GLU A 161 7.51 13.31 10.35
N ASN A 162 7.44 12.07 10.86
CA ASN A 162 8.58 11.33 11.38
C ASN A 162 8.85 10.04 10.56
N PRO A 163 9.83 10.07 9.64
CA PRO A 163 10.15 8.93 8.77
C PRO A 163 10.70 7.71 9.53
N ASN A 164 11.19 7.91 10.75
CA ASN A 164 11.73 6.86 11.61
C ASN A 164 10.69 6.34 12.61
N TYR A 165 9.48 6.91 12.62
CA TYR A 165 8.41 6.41 13.46
C TYR A 165 8.02 5.02 12.97
N LYS A 166 8.17 4.03 13.86
CA LYS A 166 7.63 2.70 13.66
C LYS A 166 6.22 2.71 14.24
N PRO A 167 5.18 2.85 13.43
CA PRO A 167 3.84 2.84 13.97
C PRO A 167 3.57 1.52 14.68
N VAL A 168 3.13 1.66 15.92
CA VAL A 168 2.41 0.63 16.65
C VAL A 168 0.97 0.86 16.25
N GLY A 169 0.50 0.10 15.26
CA GLY A 169 -0.77 0.35 14.59
C GLY A 169 -1.94 0.42 15.58
N ALA A 170 -2.89 1.30 15.32
CA ALA A 170 -4.21 1.18 15.93
C ALA A 170 -5.01 0.12 15.15
N TRP A 171 -5.01 0.22 13.81
CA TRP A 171 -5.79 -0.65 12.91
C TRP A 171 -4.99 -1.03 11.66
N THR A 172 -5.10 -2.30 11.27
CA THR A 172 -4.44 -2.90 10.10
C THR A 172 -5.46 -3.23 9.02
N TYR A 173 -5.17 -2.83 7.78
CA TYR A 173 -5.94 -3.19 6.59
C TYR A 173 -5.05 -4.00 5.67
N GLU A 174 -5.46 -5.20 5.33
CA GLU A 174 -4.77 -6.04 4.35
C GLU A 174 -4.96 -5.43 2.97
N LEU A 175 -3.90 -5.38 2.17
CA LEU A 175 -3.91 -4.81 0.82
C LEU A 175 -3.64 -5.88 -0.22
N TYR A 176 -4.36 -5.78 -1.33
CA TYR A 176 -4.28 -6.71 -2.43
C TYR A 176 -4.22 -5.99 -3.77
N LEU A 177 -3.48 -6.55 -4.72
CA LEU A 177 -3.38 -6.07 -6.09
C LEU A 177 -4.11 -7.04 -7.02
N GLY A 178 -5.04 -6.51 -7.80
CA GLY A 178 -5.69 -7.19 -8.90
C GLY A 178 -4.84 -7.21 -10.16
N ASN A 179 -5.12 -8.18 -11.03
CA ASN A 179 -4.56 -8.22 -12.38
C ASN A 179 -5.01 -7.02 -13.23
N ASN A 180 -6.13 -6.40 -12.89
CA ASN A 180 -6.61 -5.16 -13.50
C ASN A 180 -5.97 -3.87 -12.93
N GLU A 181 -4.90 -4.00 -12.14
CA GLU A 181 -4.19 -2.93 -11.41
C GLU A 181 -4.99 -2.24 -10.29
N LYS A 182 -6.21 -2.68 -9.98
CA LYS A 182 -6.97 -2.17 -8.84
C LYS A 182 -6.36 -2.65 -7.53
N ILE A 183 -6.51 -1.83 -6.51
CA ILE A 183 -6.12 -2.16 -5.15
C ILE A 183 -7.38 -2.50 -4.36
N TYR A 184 -7.40 -3.67 -3.75
CA TYR A 184 -8.46 -4.12 -2.86
C TYR A 184 -7.94 -4.12 -1.43
N PHE A 185 -8.86 -4.07 -0.48
CA PHE A 185 -8.50 -4.19 0.93
C PHE A 185 -9.48 -5.07 1.71
N TRP A 186 -9.01 -5.55 2.86
CA TRP A 186 -9.79 -6.24 3.87
C TRP A 186 -9.45 -5.69 5.27
N ASP A 187 -10.44 -5.25 6.03
CA ASP A 187 -10.35 -4.81 7.43
C ASP A 187 -10.97 -5.87 8.34
N SER A 188 -10.17 -6.81 8.83
CA SER A 188 -10.60 -7.87 9.74
C SER A 188 -10.57 -7.46 11.22
N GLU A 189 -10.01 -6.30 11.56
CA GLU A 189 -9.77 -5.93 12.96
C GLU A 189 -10.95 -5.17 13.58
N ASN A 190 -11.71 -4.38 12.82
CA ASN A 190 -12.67 -3.44 13.39
C ASN A 190 -14.11 -3.48 12.85
N SER A 191 -14.33 -3.94 11.63
CA SER A 191 -15.64 -3.77 10.97
C SER A 191 -15.89 -4.74 9.83
N ASP A 192 -15.05 -5.77 9.67
CA ASP A 192 -15.10 -6.70 8.54
C ASP A 192 -15.27 -5.96 7.20
N GLY A 193 -14.51 -4.87 7.03
CA GLY A 193 -14.63 -4.00 5.88
C GLY A 193 -14.00 -4.64 4.64
N ILE A 194 -14.68 -4.57 3.50
CA ILE A 194 -14.18 -5.12 2.25
C ILE A 194 -14.47 -4.16 1.09
N GLY A 195 -13.53 -4.03 0.16
CA GLY A 195 -13.75 -3.15 -0.99
C GLY A 195 -12.56 -2.88 -1.87
N ILE A 196 -12.72 -1.84 -2.69
CA ILE A 196 -11.72 -1.37 -3.66
C ILE A 196 -11.14 -0.07 -3.14
N GLU A 197 -9.88 -0.12 -2.73
CA GLU A 197 -9.14 1.02 -2.23
C GLU A 197 -8.73 1.99 -3.35
N ALA A 198 -8.42 1.49 -4.55
CA ALA A 198 -8.08 2.33 -5.69
C ALA A 198 -8.30 1.64 -7.05
N ASP A 199 -8.58 2.43 -8.08
CA ASP A 199 -8.78 1.92 -9.45
C ASP A 199 -7.48 1.65 -10.21
N SER A 200 -6.34 2.10 -9.68
CA SER A 200 -5.01 1.89 -10.25
C SER A 200 -3.93 2.13 -9.21
N LEU A 201 -2.75 1.54 -9.41
CA LEU A 201 -1.54 1.80 -8.62
C LEU A 201 -1.17 3.28 -8.52
N ILE A 202 -1.25 4.03 -9.62
CA ILE A 202 -0.93 5.47 -9.62
C ILE A 202 -1.91 6.23 -8.72
N SER A 203 -3.21 5.95 -8.85
CA SER A 203 -4.23 6.60 -8.00
C SER A 203 -4.09 6.21 -6.53
N PHE A 204 -3.73 4.97 -6.24
CA PHE A 204 -3.48 4.48 -4.88
C PHE A 204 -2.34 5.25 -4.22
N PHE A 205 -1.16 5.24 -4.85
CA PHE A 205 0.00 5.96 -4.32
C PHE A 205 -0.24 7.47 -4.26
N ALA A 206 -0.87 8.05 -5.28
CA ALA A 206 -1.19 9.47 -5.27
C ALA A 206 -2.12 9.86 -4.12
N CYS A 207 -3.13 9.05 -3.83
CA CYS A 207 -4.03 9.25 -2.71
C CYS A 207 -3.30 9.10 -1.37
N ALA A 208 -2.54 8.01 -1.21
CA ALA A 208 -1.75 7.75 -0.01
C ALA A 208 -0.73 8.86 0.29
N PHE A 209 -0.15 9.46 -0.75
CA PHE A 209 0.80 10.57 -0.63
C PHE A 209 0.12 11.96 -0.55
N GLY A 210 -1.21 12.03 -0.49
CA GLY A 210 -1.94 13.30 -0.42
C GLY A 210 -1.73 14.20 -1.65
N LEU A 211 -1.40 13.60 -2.81
CA LEU A 211 -1.25 14.32 -4.08
C LEU A 211 -2.60 14.60 -4.74
N ILE A 212 -3.59 13.76 -4.46
CA ILE A 212 -4.99 13.91 -4.89
C ILE A 212 -5.92 13.71 -3.69
N VAL A 213 -7.15 14.18 -3.82
CA VAL A 213 -8.18 13.98 -2.79
C VAL A 213 -8.64 12.53 -2.81
N ASP A 214 -8.76 11.94 -1.62
CA ASP A 214 -9.40 10.64 -1.45
C ASP A 214 -10.91 10.81 -1.65
N THR A 215 -11.42 10.27 -2.75
CA THR A 215 -12.85 10.13 -2.98
C THR A 215 -13.18 8.69 -2.62
N GLU A 216 -13.73 8.46 -1.43
CA GLU A 216 -14.03 7.11 -0.91
C GLU A 216 -14.55 6.19 -2.01
N LYS A 217 -13.77 5.15 -2.32
CA LYS A 217 -14.13 4.17 -3.33
C LYS A 217 -14.66 2.93 -2.63
N VAL A 218 -15.90 2.58 -2.98
CA VAL A 218 -16.71 1.41 -2.59
C VAL A 218 -16.20 0.68 -1.35
N TYR A 219 -16.70 1.10 -0.18
CA TYR A 219 -16.55 0.42 1.10
C TYR A 219 -17.86 -0.29 1.46
N GLY A 220 -17.81 -1.62 1.56
CA GLY A 220 -18.90 -2.44 2.04
C GLY A 220 -18.52 -3.16 3.33
N TYR A 221 -19.52 -3.67 4.04
CA TYR A 221 -19.33 -4.68 5.06
C TYR A 221 -19.20 -6.04 4.38
N ALA A 222 -18.30 -6.88 4.87
CA ALA A 222 -18.28 -8.29 4.52
C ALA A 222 -19.62 -8.90 4.94
N THR A 223 -20.14 -9.73 4.06
CA THR A 223 -21.41 -10.43 4.23
C THR A 223 -21.18 -11.83 4.77
N GLU A 224 -22.21 -12.48 5.30
CA GLU A 224 -22.13 -13.89 5.70
C GLU A 224 -21.65 -14.78 4.54
N GLU A 225 -22.06 -14.49 3.31
CA GLU A 225 -21.62 -15.20 2.10
C GLU A 225 -20.09 -15.09 1.88
N ASP A 226 -19.49 -13.94 2.22
CA ASP A 226 -18.04 -13.75 2.09
C ASP A 226 -17.28 -14.63 3.10
N PHE A 227 -17.81 -14.78 4.32
CA PHE A 227 -17.23 -15.63 5.35
C PHE A 227 -17.42 -17.11 5.04
N GLU A 228 -18.61 -17.53 4.61
CA GLU A 228 -18.87 -18.89 4.17
C GLU A 228 -17.92 -19.29 3.02
N LEU A 229 -17.71 -18.39 2.07
CA LEU A 229 -16.78 -18.60 0.97
C LEU A 229 -15.33 -18.75 1.45
N MET A 230 -14.88 -17.92 2.40
CA MET A 230 -13.54 -18.06 2.99
C MET A 230 -13.37 -19.42 3.69
N ASP A 231 -14.38 -19.84 4.46
CA ASP A 231 -14.43 -21.14 5.12
C ASP A 231 -14.32 -22.30 4.12
N GLU A 232 -15.06 -22.22 3.01
CA GLU A 232 -15.01 -23.23 1.94
C GLU A 232 -13.63 -23.31 1.28
N ILE A 233 -13.03 -22.15 0.96
CA ILE A 233 -11.68 -22.06 0.41
C ILE A 233 -10.66 -22.66 1.38
N GLU A 234 -10.75 -22.32 2.68
CA GLU A 234 -9.84 -22.85 3.69
C GLU A 234 -9.95 -24.38 3.79
N ARG A 235 -11.18 -24.92 3.83
CA ARG A 235 -11.42 -26.37 3.87
C ARG A 235 -10.83 -27.07 2.65
N SER A 236 -11.01 -26.50 1.46
CA SER A 236 -10.41 -27.02 0.23
C SER A 236 -8.89 -27.02 0.28
N TRP A 237 -8.29 -25.97 0.84
CA TRP A 237 -6.84 -25.86 0.97
C TRP A 237 -6.27 -26.92 1.93
N ASN A 238 -6.96 -27.20 3.03
CA ASN A 238 -6.52 -28.19 4.01
C ASN A 238 -6.63 -29.65 3.51
N GLN A 239 -7.27 -29.88 2.37
CA GLN A 239 -7.47 -31.21 1.79
C GLN A 239 -6.44 -31.57 0.69
N GLY A 240 -5.52 -30.67 0.33
CA GLY A 240 -4.55 -30.85 -0.76
C GLY A 240 -3.17 -30.28 -0.49
#